data_AF-A0A9D9VXT0-F1
#
_entry.id   AF-A0A9D9VXT0-F1
#
_cell.length_a   1.000
_cell.length_b   1.000
_cell.length_c   1.000
_cell.angle_alpha   90.00
_cell.angle_beta   90.00
_cell.angle_gamma   90.00
#
_symmetry.space_group_name_H-M   'P 1'
#
loop_
_entity.id
_entity.type
_entity.pdbx_description
1 polymer ?
#
loop_
_entity_poly.entity_id
_entity_poly.type
_entity_poly.pdbx_seq_one_letter_code
_entity_poly.pdbx_strand_id
1 'polypeptide(L)'
;MKKYLLLLAILPFTSFAQTATTKIKSKDIAVNQSGFTINGTVKGYEDGTLVNLLNPNSGQPEASATLKAGKFLLSGKMPFPD
;
A
#
# COMPACT_ATOMS: atom_id res chain seq x y z
N MET A 1 44.61 20.37 26.32
CA MET A 1 43.90 19.25 26.99
C MET A 1 42.39 19.48 27.09
N LYS A 2 41.89 20.62 27.61
CA LYS A 2 40.45 20.86 27.85
C LYS A 2 39.55 20.89 26.60
N LYS A 3 40.08 21.28 25.42
CA LYS A 3 39.32 21.38 24.16
C LYS A 3 38.90 20.01 23.60
N TYR A 4 39.71 18.97 23.82
CA TYR A 4 39.40 17.59 23.41
C TYR A 4 38.43 16.90 24.37
N LEU A 5 38.36 17.37 25.62
CA LEU A 5 37.41 16.88 26.63
C LEU A 5 35.98 17.31 26.27
N LEU A 6 35.82 18.53 25.74
CA LEU A 6 34.53 19.03 25.27
C LEU A 6 34.04 18.30 23.99
N LEU A 7 34.97 17.87 23.12
CA LEU A 7 34.66 17.05 21.95
C LEU A 7 34.17 15.64 22.35
N LEU A 8 34.78 15.04 23.36
CA LEU A 8 34.40 13.71 23.88
C LEU A 8 33.02 13.72 24.56
N ALA A 9 32.63 14.83 25.17
CA ALA A 9 31.34 14.98 25.84
C ALA A 9 30.13 15.04 24.88
N ILE A 10 30.34 15.37 23.60
CA ILE A 10 29.26 15.54 22.61
C ILE A 10 29.02 14.24 21.81
N LEU A 11 29.92 13.27 21.91
CA LEU A 11 29.89 12.01 21.16
C LEU A 11 28.64 11.11 21.37
N PRO A 12 27.97 11.05 22.55
CA PRO A 12 26.78 10.22 22.70
C PRO A 12 25.52 10.82 22.05
N PHE A 13 25.52 12.10 21.65
CA PHE A 13 24.35 12.76 21.08
C PHE A 13 24.19 12.58 19.57
N THR A 14 25.18 12.00 18.88
CA THR A 14 25.14 11.80 17.42
C THR A 14 24.69 10.40 17.00
N SER A 15 24.29 9.53 17.94
CA SER A 15 23.84 8.17 17.62
C SER A 15 22.33 8.12 17.41
N PHE A 16 21.84 8.76 16.34
CA PHE A 16 20.50 8.47 15.82
C PHE A 16 20.62 7.37 14.76
N ALA A 17 20.38 6.13 15.16
CA ALA A 17 20.31 5.00 14.24
C ALA A 17 19.09 5.17 13.32
N GLN A 18 19.32 5.46 12.04
CA GLN A 18 18.29 5.43 11.01
C GLN A 18 17.80 3.99 10.85
N THR A 19 16.61 3.68 11.38
CA THR A 19 15.95 2.41 11.09
C THR A 19 15.41 2.47 9.66
N ALA A 20 16.22 1.99 8.71
CA ALA A 20 15.75 1.79 7.34
C ALA A 20 14.54 0.84 7.40
N THR A 21 13.36 1.35 7.08
CA THR A 21 12.15 0.55 7.01
C THR A 21 12.26 -0.32 5.77
N THR A 22 12.77 -1.54 5.95
CA THR A 22 12.81 -2.55 4.90
C THR A 22 11.38 -2.80 4.45
N LYS A 23 11.01 -2.32 3.27
CA LYS A 23 9.71 -2.65 2.65
C LYS A 23 9.67 -4.17 2.53
N ILE A 24 8.87 -4.80 3.39
CA ILE A 24 8.51 -6.20 3.26
C ILE A 24 7.83 -6.32 1.90
N LYS A 25 8.52 -6.93 0.93
CA LYS A 25 7.87 -7.39 -0.29
C LYS A 25 6.89 -8.46 0.15
N SER A 26 5.60 -8.14 0.12
CA SER A 26 4.54 -9.12 0.31
C SER A 26 4.81 -10.27 -0.66
N LYS A 27 5.05 -11.45 -0.09
CA LYS A 27 5.11 -12.72 -0.80
C LYS A 27 3.74 -12.90 -1.45
N ASP A 28 3.67 -12.93 -2.77
CA ASP A 28 2.47 -13.38 -3.46
C ASP A 28 2.23 -14.83 -3.07
N ILE A 29 1.38 -15.02 -2.08
CA ILE A 29 0.79 -16.32 -1.79
C ILE A 29 -0.13 -16.58 -2.97
N ALA A 30 0.28 -17.47 -3.87
CA ALA A 30 -0.59 -18.05 -4.86
C ALA A 30 -1.67 -18.87 -4.14
N VAL A 31 -2.66 -18.16 -3.60
CA VAL A 31 -3.92 -18.75 -3.17
C VAL A 31 -4.59 -19.25 -4.44
N ASN A 32 -5.09 -20.48 -4.38
CA ASN A 32 -5.90 -21.07 -5.44
C ASN A 32 -7.18 -20.22 -5.57
N GLN A 33 -7.16 -19.17 -6.41
CA GLN A 33 -8.21 -18.15 -6.43
C GLN A 33 -9.33 -18.58 -7.37
N SER A 34 -10.41 -19.12 -6.79
CA SER A 34 -11.75 -19.07 -7.38
C SER A 34 -12.28 -17.63 -7.36
N GLY A 35 -11.53 -16.68 -7.91
CA GLY A 35 -11.82 -15.27 -7.85
C GLY A 35 -10.81 -14.39 -8.59
N PHE A 36 -11.04 -13.09 -8.52
CA PHE A 36 -10.23 -12.08 -9.20
C PHE A 36 -9.70 -11.04 -8.21
N THR A 37 -8.56 -10.47 -8.56
CA THR A 37 -8.01 -9.28 -7.92
C THR A 37 -7.72 -8.25 -9.00
N ILE A 38 -8.28 -7.05 -8.86
CA ILE A 38 -8.03 -5.89 -9.74
C ILE A 38 -7.32 -4.85 -8.90
N ASN A 39 -6.10 -4.50 -9.28
CA ASN A 39 -5.31 -3.46 -8.64
C ASN A 39 -4.89 -2.41 -9.66
N GLY A 40 -4.77 -1.17 -9.21
CA GLY A 40 -4.40 -0.08 -10.11
C GLY A 40 -3.91 1.15 -9.37
N THR A 41 -3.31 2.05 -10.15
CA THR A 41 -2.88 3.38 -9.72
C THR A 41 -3.68 4.43 -10.44
N VAL A 42 -4.21 5.39 -9.69
CA VAL A 42 -5.03 6.50 -10.22
C VAL A 42 -4.42 7.82 -9.72
N LYS A 43 -4.39 8.82 -10.60
CA LYS A 43 -3.94 10.19 -10.30
C LYS A 43 -5.07 11.16 -10.55
N GLY A 44 -5.04 12.30 -9.87
CA GLY A 44 -6.03 13.38 -10.04
C GLY A 44 -7.31 13.21 -9.22
N TYR A 45 -7.38 12.20 -8.35
CA TYR A 45 -8.47 11.99 -7.40
C TYR A 45 -7.92 11.99 -5.98
N GLU A 46 -8.71 12.52 -5.05
CA GLU A 46 -8.35 12.55 -3.65
C GLU A 46 -8.47 11.16 -3.02
N ASP A 47 -7.66 10.92 -1.98
CA ASP A 47 -7.82 9.74 -1.14
C ASP A 47 -9.22 9.74 -0.50
N GLY A 48 -9.82 8.57 -0.38
CA GLY A 48 -11.22 8.43 0.03
C GLY A 48 -12.20 8.32 -1.14
N THR A 49 -11.78 8.62 -2.37
CA THR A 49 -12.62 8.43 -3.56
C THR A 49 -13.02 6.97 -3.74
N LEU A 50 -14.30 6.71 -4.03
CA LEU A 50 -14.80 5.38 -4.32
C LEU A 50 -14.47 4.95 -5.76
N VAL A 51 -13.95 3.74 -5.89
CA VAL A 51 -13.72 3.04 -7.15
C VAL A 51 -14.70 1.87 -7.21
N ASN A 52 -15.62 1.91 -8.17
CA ASN A 52 -16.64 0.88 -8.34
C ASN A 52 -16.34 0.05 -9.59
N LEU A 53 -16.34 -1.27 -9.43
CA LEU A 53 -16.43 -2.22 -10.54
C LEU A 53 -17.90 -2.38 -10.90
N LEU A 54 -18.29 -2.00 -12.12
CA LEU A 54 -19.67 -2.07 -12.57
C LEU A 54 -19.92 -3.34 -13.39
N ASN A 55 -21.07 -3.98 -13.18
CA ASN A 55 -21.55 -5.04 -14.04
C ASN A 55 -21.98 -4.44 -15.40
N PRO A 56 -21.49 -4.95 -16.54
CA PRO A 56 -21.81 -4.38 -17.86
C PRO A 56 -23.28 -4.57 -18.27
N ASN A 57 -23.98 -5.57 -17.72
CA ASN A 57 -25.36 -5.88 -18.06
C ASN A 57 -26.38 -5.09 -17.23
N SER A 58 -26.09 -4.86 -15.92
CA SER A 58 -27.03 -4.19 -15.00
C SER A 58 -26.62 -2.76 -14.64
N GLY A 59 -25.38 -2.36 -14.90
CA GLY A 59 -24.82 -1.06 -14.48
C GLY A 59 -24.62 -0.91 -12.97
N GLN A 60 -24.90 -1.96 -12.18
CA GLN A 60 -24.77 -1.94 -10.73
C GLN A 60 -23.32 -2.23 -10.29
N PRO A 61 -22.86 -1.71 -9.14
CA PRO A 61 -21.57 -2.07 -8.58
C PRO A 61 -21.51 -3.53 -8.15
N GLU A 62 -20.56 -4.29 -8.68
CA GLU A 62 -20.23 -5.65 -8.23
C GLU A 62 -19.21 -5.66 -7.08
N ALA A 63 -18.33 -4.66 -7.08
CA ALA A 63 -17.34 -4.47 -6.03
C ALA A 63 -16.98 -2.98 -5.91
N SER A 64 -16.62 -2.57 -4.70
CA SER A 64 -16.19 -1.20 -4.41
C SER A 64 -14.89 -1.21 -3.61
N ALA A 65 -14.03 -0.26 -3.89
CA ALA A 65 -12.81 -0.01 -3.15
C ALA A 65 -12.62 1.48 -2.92
N THR A 66 -11.86 1.83 -1.89
CA THR A 66 -11.49 3.21 -1.61
C THR A 66 -10.09 3.48 -2.12
N LEU A 67 -9.91 4.60 -2.82
CA LEU A 67 -8.60 5.07 -3.24
C LEU A 67 -7.79 5.50 -2.02
N LYS A 68 -6.56 4.99 -1.91
CA LYS A 68 -5.63 5.35 -0.85
C LYS A 68 -4.21 5.47 -1.41
N ALA A 69 -3.59 6.61 -1.19
CA ALA A 69 -2.30 7.01 -1.76
C ALA A 69 -2.25 6.79 -3.28
N GLY A 70 -3.33 7.14 -3.99
CA GLY A 70 -3.46 6.94 -5.44
C GLY A 70 -3.48 5.47 -5.90
N LYS A 71 -3.80 4.53 -5.00
CA LYS A 71 -3.92 3.09 -5.30
C LYS A 71 -5.27 2.55 -4.88
N PHE A 72 -5.74 1.53 -5.59
CA PHE A 72 -6.92 0.76 -5.21
C PHE A 72 -6.66 -0.74 -5.37
N LEU A 73 -7.44 -1.54 -4.63
CA LEU A 73 -7.46 -3.00 -4.70
C LEU A 73 -8.92 -3.45 -4.58
N LEU A 74 -9.43 -4.11 -5.61
CA LEU A 74 -10.73 -4.78 -5.64
C LEU A 74 -10.48 -6.29 -5.66
N SER A 75 -11.24 -7.02 -4.87
CA SER A 75 -11.23 -8.48 -4.89
C SER A 75 -12.66 -9.00 -4.93
N GLY A 76 -12.88 -10.05 -5.71
CA GLY A 76 -14.19 -10.66 -5.87
C GLY A 76 -14.10 -12.12 -6.23
N LYS A 77 -15.25 -12.79 -6.31
CA LYS A 77 -15.36 -14.16 -6.81
C LYS A 77 -16.36 -14.19 -7.96
N MET A 78 -15.99 -14.85 -9.05
CA MET A 78 -16.95 -15.27 -10.07
C MET A 78 -17.08 -16.79 -10.01
N PRO A 79 -18.28 -17.33 -9.75
CA PRO A 79 -18.49 -18.77 -9.64
C PRO A 79 -18.33 -19.50 -10.98
N PHE A 80 -18.52 -18.79 -12.10
CA PHE A 80 -18.36 -19.31 -13.45
C PHE A 80 -17.68 -18.27 -14.34
N PRO A 81 -16.75 -18.67 -15.22
CA PRO A 81 -16.31 -17.83 -16.32
C PRO A 81 -17.42 -17.79 -17.37
N ASP A 82 -17.90 -16.59 -17.68
CA ASP A 82 -18.79 -16.30 -18.81
C ASP A 82 -17.94 -16.01 -20.06
#